data_AF-A0A7S0Y0C7-F1
#
_entry.id   AF-A0A7S0Y0C7-F1
#
_cell.length_a   1.000
_cell.length_b   1.000
_cell.length_c   1.000
_cell.angle_alpha   90.00
_cell.angle_beta   90.00
_cell.angle_gamma   90.00
#
_symmetry.space_group_name_H-M   'P 1'
#
loop_
_entity.id
_entity.type
_entity.pdbx_description
1 polymer ?
#
loop_
_entity_poly.entity_id
_entity_poly.type
_entity_poly.pdbx_seq_one_letter_code
_entity_poly.pdbx_strand_id
1 'polypeptide(L)'
;GLGPEGTHFASTHHLGSISVRKSKDTVCDRNIISLVGKCFGDVGMQYKQAEVSYRGLYWYPPAGFTEWHTDGHHVEGWRVYFTDIDEEGGSFFASWRDGQATRVPDRHGQANMFRVVPSSPLWHAAASETSQRFSMGVAV
;
A
#
# COMPACT_ATOMS: atom_id res chain seq x y z
N GLY A 1 -11.47 11.89 28.94
CA GLY A 1 -10.72 11.17 29.98
C GLY A 1 -10.86 9.69 29.67
N LEU A 2 -9.75 8.95 29.60
CA LEU A 2 -9.74 7.53 29.27
C LEU A 2 -9.50 6.72 30.55
N GLY A 3 -10.18 5.57 30.65
CA GLY A 3 -10.25 4.70 31.82
C GLY A 3 -8.98 3.89 32.09
N PRO A 4 -9.03 2.99 33.10
CA PRO A 4 -7.84 2.39 33.74
C PRO A 4 -7.24 1.19 33.00
N GLU A 5 -7.82 0.74 31.89
CA GLU A 5 -7.26 -0.36 31.10
C GLU A 5 -6.55 0.24 29.88
N GLY A 6 -5.22 0.33 29.99
CA GLY A 6 -4.37 0.92 28.95
C GLY A 6 -4.63 0.29 27.59
N THR A 7 -5.08 1.09 26.64
CA THR A 7 -5.16 0.71 25.23
C THR A 7 -3.75 0.36 24.78
N HIS A 8 -3.46 -0.93 24.63
CA HIS A 8 -2.30 -1.37 23.87
C HIS A 8 -2.55 -0.94 22.41
N PHE A 9 -1.98 0.19 21.99
CA PHE A 9 -1.92 0.55 20.58
C PHE A 9 -1.04 -0.51 19.90
N ALA A 10 -1.66 -1.44 19.18
CA ALA A 10 -0.94 -2.32 18.27
C ALA A 10 -0.43 -1.43 17.12
N SER A 11 0.80 -0.94 17.26
CA SER A 11 1.44 -0.16 16.20
C SER A 11 1.81 -1.09 15.04
N THR A 12 1.53 -0.64 13.82
CA THR A 12 2.07 -1.28 12.61
C THR A 12 3.59 -1.22 12.68
N HIS A 13 4.23 -2.37 12.45
CA HIS A 13 5.68 -2.40 12.36
C HIS A 13 6.07 -2.08 10.93
N HIS A 14 6.62 -0.88 10.73
CA HIS A 14 7.31 -0.57 9.48
C HIS A 14 8.60 -1.41 9.44
N LEU A 15 8.57 -2.49 8.65
CA LEU A 15 9.69 -3.41 8.53
C LEU A 15 10.84 -2.83 7.70
N GLY A 16 10.58 -1.72 7.01
CA GLY A 16 11.57 -0.91 6.33
C GLY A 16 11.08 -0.43 4.96
N SER A 17 11.95 0.33 4.29
CA SER A 17 11.78 0.66 2.88
C SER A 17 13.05 0.25 2.15
N ILE A 18 12.92 -0.54 1.10
CA ILE A 18 14.05 -0.92 0.24
C ILE A 18 13.97 -0.04 -1.00
N SER A 19 14.67 1.08 -0.96
CA SER A 19 14.85 1.90 -2.16
C SER A 19 15.98 1.30 -3.00
N VAL A 20 15.64 0.48 -3.99
CA VAL A 20 16.61 0.02 -4.99
C VAL A 20 16.92 1.20 -5.91
N ARG A 21 18.15 1.70 -5.89
CA ARG A 21 18.60 2.66 -6.91
C ARG A 21 18.69 1.94 -8.24
N LYS A 22 18.06 2.55 -9.25
CA LYS A 22 18.05 2.15 -10.66
C LYS A 22 19.44 1.68 -11.12
N SER A 23 19.61 0.37 -11.24
CA SER A 23 20.64 -0.24 -12.06
C SER A 23 19.91 -0.93 -13.21
N LYS A 24 20.24 -0.59 -14.46
CA LYS A 24 19.64 -1.28 -15.61
C LYS A 24 20.06 -2.77 -15.69
N ASP A 25 20.93 -3.20 -14.78
CA ASP A 25 21.62 -4.48 -14.82
C ASP A 25 21.14 -5.48 -13.76
N THR A 26 20.22 -5.08 -12.85
CA THR A 26 19.63 -5.99 -11.85
C THR A 26 18.43 -6.75 -12.43
N VAL A 27 18.50 -8.09 -12.37
CA VAL A 27 17.47 -9.00 -12.93
C VAL A 27 16.08 -8.77 -12.31
N CYS A 28 16.01 -8.46 -11.01
CA CYS A 28 14.76 -8.22 -10.30
C CYS A 28 13.98 -7.02 -10.86
N ASP A 29 14.66 -5.92 -11.16
CA ASP A 29 14.03 -4.69 -11.66
C ASP A 29 13.41 -4.91 -13.04
N ARG A 30 14.07 -5.67 -13.92
CA ARG A 30 13.54 -6.00 -15.25
C ARG A 30 12.28 -6.86 -15.17
N ASN A 31 12.24 -7.83 -14.28
CA ASN A 31 11.09 -8.73 -14.15
C ASN A 31 9.88 -8.04 -13.53
N ILE A 32 10.07 -7.19 -12.53
CA ILE A 32 8.97 -6.43 -11.92
C ILE A 32 8.50 -5.31 -12.84
N ILE A 33 9.40 -4.55 -13.49
CA ILE A 33 9.00 -3.59 -14.53
C ILE A 33 8.27 -4.31 -15.67
N SER A 34 8.69 -5.51 -16.04
CA SER A 34 7.97 -6.30 -17.04
C SER A 34 6.63 -6.82 -16.53
N LEU A 35 6.51 -7.24 -15.28
CA LEU A 35 5.25 -7.73 -14.69
C LEU A 35 4.25 -6.58 -14.58
N VAL A 36 4.67 -5.48 -13.95
CA VAL A 36 3.95 -4.22 -13.84
C VAL A 36 3.61 -3.71 -15.25
N GLY A 37 4.58 -3.60 -16.14
CA GLY A 37 4.38 -3.18 -17.52
C GLY A 37 3.46 -4.09 -18.35
N LYS A 38 3.42 -5.40 -18.09
CA LYS A 38 2.46 -6.34 -18.72
C LYS A 38 1.06 -6.15 -18.13
N CYS A 39 0.93 -6.07 -16.81
CA CYS A 39 -0.34 -5.77 -16.15
C CYS A 39 -0.91 -4.40 -16.56
N PHE A 40 -0.04 -3.42 -16.84
CA PHE A 40 -0.44 -2.04 -17.18
C PHE A 40 -0.43 -1.72 -18.68
N GLY A 41 0.19 -2.55 -19.51
CA GLY A 41 0.22 -2.39 -20.96
C GLY A 41 -1.17 -2.57 -21.59
N ASP A 42 -1.97 -3.47 -21.04
CA ASP A 42 -3.33 -3.76 -21.52
C ASP A 42 -4.35 -2.67 -21.14
N VAL A 43 -4.04 -1.82 -20.16
CA VAL A 43 -4.88 -0.67 -19.75
C VAL A 43 -4.42 0.67 -20.34
N GLY A 44 -3.54 0.66 -21.34
CA GLY A 44 -3.17 1.85 -22.11
C GLY A 44 -2.35 2.89 -21.35
N MET A 45 -1.76 2.53 -20.20
CA MET A 45 -0.93 3.43 -19.42
C MET A 45 0.48 3.54 -20.02
N GLN A 46 0.76 4.65 -20.69
CA GLN A 46 2.09 4.91 -21.25
C GLN A 46 3.11 5.26 -20.16
N TYR A 47 3.98 4.29 -19.88
CA TYR A 47 5.08 4.38 -18.92
C TYR A 47 6.22 5.25 -19.48
N LYS A 48 6.24 6.55 -19.15
CA LYS A 48 7.41 7.41 -19.42
C LYS A 48 8.20 7.64 -18.14
N GLN A 49 9.24 6.84 -17.95
CA GLN A 49 10.35 7.07 -17.01
C GLN A 49 10.00 7.19 -15.51
N ALA A 50 9.06 6.40 -15.01
CA ALA A 50 8.86 6.19 -13.58
C ALA A 50 10.13 5.62 -12.89
N GLU A 51 10.56 6.21 -11.77
CA GLU A 51 11.48 5.55 -10.84
C GLU A 51 10.68 4.52 -10.03
N VAL A 52 10.87 3.24 -10.34
CA VAL A 52 10.27 2.18 -9.52
C VAL A 52 10.97 2.16 -8.17
N SER A 53 10.21 2.37 -7.09
CA SER A 53 10.73 2.21 -5.74
C SER A 53 9.83 1.30 -4.91
N TYR A 54 10.46 0.39 -4.17
CA TYR A 54 9.77 -0.46 -3.20
C TYR A 54 9.67 0.29 -1.89
N ARG A 55 8.44 0.55 -1.45
CA ARG A 55 8.15 1.32 -0.23
C ARG A 55 7.00 0.68 0.50
N GLY A 56 6.83 1.00 1.77
CA GLY A 56 5.71 0.49 2.53
C GLY A 56 5.74 -1.04 2.67
N LEU A 57 6.86 -1.56 3.17
CA LEU A 57 6.95 -2.93 3.65
C LEU A 57 6.44 -2.94 5.09
N TYR A 58 5.24 -3.48 5.28
CA TYR A 58 4.53 -3.42 6.54
C TYR A 58 4.07 -4.80 6.97
N TRP A 59 4.18 -5.04 8.27
CA TRP A 59 3.46 -6.12 8.94
C TRP A 59 2.53 -5.52 9.99
N TYR A 60 1.29 -5.94 9.93
CA TYR A 60 0.20 -5.55 10.80
C TYR A 60 -0.18 -6.80 11.60
N PRO A 61 0.09 -6.84 12.91
CA PRO A 61 -0.54 -7.83 13.77
C PRO A 61 -2.05 -7.56 13.86
N PRO A 62 -2.84 -8.48 14.44
CA PRO A 62 -4.21 -8.18 14.85
C PRO A 62 -4.28 -6.89 15.66
N ALA A 63 -5.35 -6.11 15.45
CA ALA A 63 -5.52 -4.72 15.86
C ALA A 63 -4.51 -3.69 15.27
N GLY A 64 -3.59 -4.09 14.40
CA GLY A 64 -2.60 -3.20 13.77
C GLY A 64 -3.22 -2.33 12.68
N PHE A 65 -2.81 -1.06 12.58
CA PHE A 65 -3.34 -0.13 11.57
C PHE A 65 -2.34 0.93 11.11
N THR A 66 -2.59 1.47 9.92
CA THR A 66 -2.02 2.72 9.44
C THR A 66 -3.13 3.76 9.39
N GLU A 67 -2.91 4.88 10.07
CA GLU A 67 -3.85 5.99 10.15
C GLU A 67 -4.17 6.58 8.78
N TRP A 68 -5.23 7.39 8.72
CA TRP A 68 -5.58 8.13 7.51
C TRP A 68 -4.43 9.05 7.06
N HIS A 69 -4.00 8.89 5.81
CA HIS A 69 -2.96 9.69 5.18
C HIS A 69 -3.23 9.84 3.68
N THR A 70 -2.44 10.68 3.00
CA THR A 70 -2.65 11.02 1.58
C THR A 70 -1.46 10.76 0.68
N ASP A 71 -0.29 10.43 1.26
CA ASP A 71 0.98 10.42 0.54
C ASP A 71 1.28 11.75 -0.19
N GLY A 72 0.67 12.87 0.23
CA GLY A 72 0.74 14.14 -0.49
C GLY A 72 2.14 14.77 -0.59
N HIS A 73 3.10 14.29 0.22
CA HIS A 73 4.51 14.69 0.16
C HIS A 73 5.33 13.82 -0.82
N HIS A 74 4.74 12.80 -1.42
CA HIS A 74 5.40 11.91 -2.37
C HIS A 74 5.23 12.40 -3.81
N VAL A 75 6.10 11.91 -4.70
CA VAL A 75 6.03 12.20 -6.14
C VAL A 75 4.72 11.68 -6.73
N GLU A 76 4.09 12.47 -7.60
CA GLU A 76 2.91 12.04 -8.35
C GLU A 76 3.18 10.72 -9.07
N GLY A 77 2.23 9.79 -9.00
CA GLY A 77 2.39 8.48 -9.65
C GLY A 77 1.42 7.44 -9.12
N TRP A 78 1.56 6.22 -9.61
CA TRP A 78 0.79 5.08 -9.13
C TRP A 78 1.42 4.45 -7.90
N ARG A 79 0.57 3.91 -7.04
CA ARG A 79 0.93 3.07 -5.90
C ARG A 79 0.21 1.75 -6.08
N VAL A 80 0.97 0.66 -5.97
CA VAL A 80 0.45 -0.70 -5.98
C VAL A 80 0.91 -1.35 -4.68
N TYR A 81 -0.03 -1.76 -3.83
CA TYR A 81 0.25 -2.52 -2.63
C TYR A 81 -0.20 -3.96 -2.83
N PHE A 82 0.77 -4.87 -2.81
CA PHE A 82 0.50 -6.30 -2.70
C PHE A 82 0.28 -6.62 -1.24
N THR A 83 -0.86 -7.23 -0.94
CA THR A 83 -1.28 -7.60 0.41
C THR A 83 -1.43 -9.12 0.47
N ASP A 84 -1.00 -9.69 1.59
CA ASP A 84 -1.36 -11.05 1.96
C ASP A 84 -1.80 -11.09 3.42
N ILE A 85 -2.67 -12.03 3.74
CA ILE A 85 -3.35 -12.14 5.03
C ILE A 85 -3.36 -13.61 5.47
N ASP A 86 -3.63 -13.88 6.74
CA ASP A 86 -3.84 -15.25 7.23
C ASP A 86 -5.34 -15.60 7.41
N GLU A 87 -6.22 -14.60 7.47
CA GLU A 87 -7.66 -14.77 7.64
C GLU A 87 -8.45 -13.72 6.82
N GLU A 88 -9.31 -14.18 5.90
CA GLU A 88 -10.18 -13.31 5.09
C GLU A 88 -11.19 -12.53 5.95
N GLY A 89 -11.42 -11.27 5.60
CA GLY A 89 -12.36 -10.40 6.33
C GLY A 89 -11.82 -9.82 7.64
N GLY A 90 -10.65 -10.26 8.11
CA GLY A 90 -9.98 -9.75 9.31
C GLY A 90 -9.18 -8.46 9.10
N SER A 91 -9.04 -7.98 7.86
CA SER A 91 -8.35 -6.73 7.51
C SER A 91 -8.97 -6.06 6.28
N PHE A 92 -8.68 -4.77 6.11
CA PHE A 92 -9.17 -3.99 4.98
C PHE A 92 -8.26 -2.81 4.61
N PHE A 93 -8.38 -2.40 3.35
CA PHE A 93 -7.98 -1.08 2.87
C PHE A 93 -9.20 -0.14 2.89
N ALA A 94 -9.02 1.07 3.39
CA ALA A 94 -10.05 2.10 3.41
C ALA A 94 -9.62 3.31 2.57
N SER A 95 -10.57 3.90 1.86
CA SER A 95 -10.37 5.17 1.14
C SER A 95 -11.52 6.11 1.38
N TRP A 96 -11.25 7.41 1.28
CA TRP A 96 -12.26 8.46 1.43
C TRP A 96 -12.37 9.26 0.13
N ARG A 97 -13.59 9.32 -0.42
CA ARG A 97 -13.91 10.11 -1.60
C ARG A 97 -15.30 10.71 -1.44
N ASP A 98 -15.47 11.95 -1.89
CA ASP A 98 -16.78 12.63 -1.98
C ASP A 98 -17.59 12.61 -0.68
N GLY A 99 -16.90 12.73 0.47
CA GLY A 99 -17.53 12.74 1.80
C GLY A 99 -17.88 11.36 2.35
N GLN A 100 -17.44 10.27 1.72
CA GLN A 100 -17.74 8.91 2.13
C GLN A 100 -16.47 8.05 2.29
N ALA A 101 -16.40 7.32 3.41
CA ALA A 101 -15.43 6.25 3.60
C ALA A 101 -15.93 4.95 2.94
N THR A 102 -15.09 4.33 2.14
CA THR A 102 -15.32 2.99 1.58
C THR A 102 -14.25 2.04 2.11
N ARG A 103 -14.66 0.88 2.61
CA ARG A 103 -13.76 -0.20 3.06
C ARG A 103 -13.80 -1.34 2.05
N VAL A 104 -12.63 -1.86 1.70
CA VAL A 104 -12.45 -3.02 0.84
C VAL A 104 -11.71 -4.08 1.67
N PRO A 105 -12.37 -5.21 2.02
CA PRO A 105 -11.71 -6.30 2.71
C PRO A 105 -10.50 -6.79 1.92
N ASP A 106 -9.39 -7.04 2.61
CA ASP A 106 -8.21 -7.65 2.01
C ASP A 106 -8.45 -9.16 1.78
N ARG A 107 -7.74 -9.72 0.80
CA ARG A 107 -7.75 -11.13 0.40
C ARG A 107 -6.33 -11.64 0.19
N HIS A 108 -6.15 -12.95 0.20
CA HIS A 108 -4.87 -13.57 -0.13
C HIS A 108 -4.35 -13.10 -1.50
N GLY A 109 -3.11 -12.60 -1.52
CA GLY A 109 -2.46 -12.12 -2.75
C GLY A 109 -3.14 -10.92 -3.43
N GLN A 110 -3.95 -10.13 -2.72
CA GLN A 110 -4.65 -8.97 -3.30
C GLN A 110 -3.67 -7.86 -3.71
N ALA A 111 -3.98 -7.15 -4.80
CA ALA A 111 -3.30 -5.92 -5.19
C ALA A 111 -4.25 -4.72 -5.11
N ASN A 112 -3.94 -3.78 -4.22
CA ASN A 112 -4.66 -2.49 -4.13
C ASN A 112 -3.87 -1.42 -4.90
N MET A 113 -4.55 -0.67 -5.77
CA MET A 113 -3.91 0.32 -6.61
C MET A 113 -4.62 1.67 -6.58
N PHE A 114 -3.85 2.74 -6.48
CA PHE A 114 -4.36 4.11 -6.57
C PHE A 114 -3.29 5.05 -7.11
N ARG A 115 -3.72 6.21 -7.62
CA ARG A 115 -2.83 7.26 -8.09
C ARG A 115 -2.71 8.34 -7.03
N VAL A 116 -1.48 8.69 -6.66
CA VAL A 116 -1.15 9.86 -5.88
C VAL A 116 -1.11 11.05 -6.82
N VAL A 117 -1.96 12.04 -6.59
CA VAL A 117 -2.01 13.31 -7.31
C VAL A 117 -1.98 14.43 -6.25
N PRO A 118 -0.89 15.21 -6.11
CA PRO A 118 -0.77 16.20 -5.05
C PRO A 118 -1.91 17.23 -5.00
N SER A 119 -2.46 17.59 -6.16
CA SER A 119 -3.61 18.51 -6.28
C SER A 119 -4.97 17.88 -5.97
N SER A 120 -5.04 16.55 -5.89
CA SER A 120 -6.26 15.78 -5.61
C SER A 120 -5.90 14.57 -4.74
N PRO A 121 -5.57 14.79 -3.46
CA PRO A 121 -5.07 13.73 -2.59
C PRO A 121 -6.15 12.69 -2.32
N LEU A 122 -5.79 11.42 -2.41
CA LEU A 122 -6.63 10.31 -1.96
C LEU A 122 -6.32 10.03 -0.49
N TRP A 123 -7.26 10.36 0.40
CA TRP A 123 -7.19 9.90 1.78
C TRP A 123 -7.42 8.40 1.85
N HIS A 124 -6.51 7.69 2.50
CA HIS A 124 -6.57 6.24 2.66
C HIS A 124 -5.97 5.79 3.99
N ALA A 125 -6.36 4.59 4.42
CA ALA A 125 -5.90 3.93 5.63
C ALA A 125 -5.92 2.41 5.40
N ALA A 126 -5.23 1.67 6.27
CA ALA A 126 -5.30 0.21 6.30
C ALA A 126 -5.41 -0.26 7.75
N ALA A 127 -6.19 -1.30 8.00
CA ALA A 127 -6.31 -1.88 9.33
C ALA A 127 -6.42 -3.40 9.26
N SER A 128 -5.86 -4.04 10.26
CA SER A 128 -6.00 -5.46 10.54
C SER A 128 -6.68 -5.58 11.88
N GLU A 129 -7.96 -5.94 11.88
CA GLU A 129 -8.78 -6.06 13.09
C GLU A 129 -8.47 -7.39 13.78
N THR A 130 -8.56 -8.51 13.05
CA THR A 130 -8.35 -9.86 13.58
C THR A 130 -7.25 -10.65 12.88
N SER A 131 -6.88 -10.30 11.64
CA SER A 131 -5.88 -11.04 10.86
C SER A 131 -4.45 -10.59 11.16
N GLN A 132 -3.48 -11.43 10.83
CA GLN A 132 -2.14 -11.00 10.44
C GLN A 132 -2.21 -10.48 8.99
N ARG A 133 -1.58 -9.33 8.74
CA ARG A 133 -1.54 -8.75 7.41
C ARG A 133 -0.12 -8.33 7.07
N PHE A 134 0.34 -8.75 5.91
CA PHE A 134 1.57 -8.29 5.30
C PHE A 134 1.24 -7.43 4.08
N SER A 135 1.97 -6.35 3.86
CA SER A 135 1.88 -5.63 2.59
C SER A 135 3.23 -5.09 2.12
N MET A 136 3.39 -5.04 0.80
CA MET A 136 4.52 -4.46 0.11
C MET A 136 4.05 -3.48 -0.97
N GLY A 137 4.46 -2.22 -0.87
CA GLY A 137 4.17 -1.19 -1.84
C GLY A 137 5.23 -1.06 -2.95
N VAL A 138 4.74 -0.74 -4.14
CA VAL A 138 5.53 -0.34 -5.30
C VAL A 138 5.02 1.02 -5.74
N ALA A 139 5.92 2.01 -5.76
CA ALA A 139 5.66 3.31 -6.34
C ALA A 139 6.18 3.34 -7.78
N VAL A 140 5.35 3.86 -8.68
CA VAL A 140 5.56 3.99 -10.11
C VAL A 140 5.28 5.42 -10.52
#